data_AF-A0A2E5KR69-F1
#
_entry.id   AF-A0A2E5KR69-F1
#
_cell.length_a   1.000
_cell.length_b   1.000
_cell.length_c   1.000
_cell.angle_alpha   90.00
_cell.angle_beta   90.00
_cell.angle_gamma   90.00
#
_symmetry.space_group_name_H-M   'P 1'
#
loop_
_entity.id
_entity.type
_entity.pdbx_description
1 polymer ?
#
loop_
_entity_poly.entity_id
_entity_poly.type
_entity_poly.pdbx_seq_one_letter_code
_entity_poly.pdbx_strand_id
1 'polypeptide(L)'
;MPNMKGGEYIVDFLIREDVPYVFGVCGHGNVGILDAMYERQSEIKLISPRHEQTAGHMADAYWRVKHEAVATLSSCGPGSVNMMLPLANAFLDSSAYIAITANVPTQHFGLGAFQEIYRNQPADFPSSVKPYVKRCLQPTRVDMLPVAMRQAMAVATTGRPGPVCVDVPYNVFQEEDDVDYQPSNRHAIGGRPGASPDEISRVADLLYAAEKPLIYVGHGVALSEAGEELTELVQTLQFPVGSMPNGMGAIDTRDPLYVGHNGRNGVYQANQAGRHCDVLLAIGVHFDDRSSSSWLPGYSWNIPPTKLVHVDIDAGELGRAYPPEVGIAADARTFLRQLLEEVNRRGAPDPARTAAWRTEIESWRNEWESFLAPKFDQSSSPATPEGIVRDVRKVLPDDGILVLDVGAHHNWFVQLWEARRPQAMLNAFGFGAMGFGTSGVLGAKLAAPERTCVAVVGDGSFMMTPHVLATAVEYNIPAVWVVWNNFGWTSIRDIQLGMFQGRELGTLFYKDGERYNPDFAMMARAAGCEAITVTHNKDFAAALEHAVQLGKPCLIDAHVDSDIRPVPTGASQYPPLPEKTPAYGERFLPESIAGE
;
A
#
# COMPACT_ATOMS: atom_id res chain seq x y z
N MET A 1 -12.51 12.18 -39.17
CA MET A 1 -12.69 11.92 -37.73
C MET A 1 -14.12 11.42 -37.56
N PRO A 2 -14.38 10.38 -36.77
CA PRO A 2 -15.74 10.08 -36.37
C PRO A 2 -16.31 11.24 -35.55
N ASN A 3 -17.52 11.67 -35.89
CA ASN A 3 -18.33 12.51 -35.01
C ASN A 3 -18.97 11.59 -33.96
N MET A 4 -18.67 11.81 -32.67
CA MET A 4 -19.17 10.95 -31.59
C MET A 4 -19.30 11.71 -30.28
N LYS A 5 -20.09 11.17 -29.34
CA LYS A 5 -20.24 11.81 -28.02
C LYS A 5 -18.97 11.68 -27.20
N GLY A 6 -18.67 12.67 -26.36
CA GLY A 6 -17.51 12.58 -25.48
C GLY A 6 -17.57 11.40 -24.50
N GLY A 7 -18.75 10.99 -24.04
CA GLY A 7 -18.93 9.78 -23.24
C GLY A 7 -18.52 8.50 -23.98
N GLU A 8 -18.92 8.36 -25.25
CA GLU A 8 -18.53 7.25 -26.12
C GLU A 8 -17.02 7.24 -26.33
N TYR A 9 -16.42 8.41 -26.60
CA TYR A 9 -14.97 8.53 -26.75
C TYR A 9 -14.20 8.05 -25.51
N ILE A 10 -14.64 8.45 -24.30
CA ILE A 10 -13.98 8.04 -23.05
C ILE A 10 -14.05 6.53 -22.88
N VAL A 11 -15.22 5.92 -23.10
CA VAL A 11 -15.41 4.46 -22.99
C VAL A 11 -14.55 3.72 -24.02
N ASP A 12 -14.54 4.20 -25.26
CA ASP A 12 -13.71 3.64 -26.34
C ASP A 12 -12.22 3.74 -26.03
N PHE A 13 -11.78 4.85 -25.46
CA PHE A 13 -10.40 5.03 -25.02
C PHE A 13 -10.04 4.01 -23.95
N LEU A 14 -10.89 3.82 -22.93
CA LEU A 14 -10.65 2.84 -21.87
C LEU A 14 -10.56 1.41 -22.42
N ILE A 15 -11.45 1.04 -23.34
CA ILE A 15 -11.42 -0.28 -24.01
C ILE A 15 -10.11 -0.47 -24.80
N ARG A 16 -9.65 0.57 -25.52
CA ARG A 16 -8.38 0.52 -26.28
C ARG A 16 -7.14 0.45 -25.41
N GLU A 17 -7.23 0.92 -24.16
CA GLU A 17 -6.17 0.78 -23.15
C GLU A 17 -6.31 -0.55 -22.36
N ASP A 18 -7.15 -1.48 -22.83
CA ASP A 18 -7.45 -2.77 -22.20
C ASP A 18 -7.98 -2.67 -20.76
N VAL A 19 -8.70 -1.59 -20.43
CA VAL A 19 -9.29 -1.41 -19.11
C VAL A 19 -10.51 -2.33 -18.95
N PRO A 20 -10.48 -3.31 -18.02
CA PRO A 20 -11.56 -4.29 -17.91
C PRO A 20 -12.72 -3.81 -17.02
N TYR A 21 -12.42 -2.90 -16.08
CA TYR A 21 -13.35 -2.45 -15.06
C TYR A 21 -13.36 -0.93 -14.93
N VAL A 22 -14.55 -0.38 -14.74
CA VAL A 22 -14.76 0.93 -14.13
C VAL A 22 -15.42 0.72 -12.78
N PHE A 23 -14.80 1.20 -11.71
CA PHE A 23 -15.37 1.18 -10.37
C PHE A 23 -16.07 2.51 -10.10
N GLY A 24 -17.38 2.56 -9.89
CA GLY A 24 -18.01 3.87 -9.76
C GLY A 24 -19.46 3.91 -9.32
N VAL A 25 -19.88 5.07 -8.81
CA VAL A 25 -21.24 5.30 -8.32
C VAL A 25 -21.95 6.28 -9.25
N CYS A 26 -23.20 5.95 -9.60
CA CYS A 26 -24.03 6.80 -10.46
C CYS A 26 -24.49 8.10 -9.75
N GLY A 27 -24.75 9.13 -10.54
CA GLY A 27 -25.39 10.36 -10.11
C GLY A 27 -25.70 11.27 -11.29
N HIS A 28 -26.41 12.38 -11.03
CA HIS A 28 -26.86 13.28 -12.09
C HIS A 28 -25.71 13.85 -12.94
N GLY A 29 -24.53 14.06 -12.36
CA GLY A 29 -23.37 14.60 -13.07
C GLY A 29 -22.73 13.62 -14.06
N ASN A 30 -22.82 12.31 -13.82
CA ASN A 30 -22.17 11.29 -14.65
C ASN A 30 -23.15 10.39 -15.41
N VAL A 31 -24.46 10.59 -15.30
CA VAL A 31 -25.45 9.72 -15.98
C VAL A 31 -25.24 9.66 -17.50
N GLY A 32 -24.68 10.71 -18.10
CA GLY A 32 -24.38 10.73 -19.53
C GLY A 32 -23.39 9.66 -20.01
N ILE A 33 -22.34 9.34 -19.22
CA ILE A 33 -21.37 8.30 -19.61
C ILE A 33 -21.91 6.88 -19.35
N LEU A 34 -22.90 6.73 -18.46
CA LEU A 34 -23.50 5.43 -18.17
C LEU A 34 -24.24 4.85 -19.39
N ASP A 35 -24.81 5.71 -20.23
CA ASP A 35 -25.45 5.32 -21.50
C ASP A 35 -24.41 4.73 -22.47
N ALA A 36 -23.28 5.41 -22.66
CA ALA A 36 -22.16 4.90 -23.47
C ALA A 36 -21.58 3.58 -22.92
N MET A 37 -21.46 3.46 -21.59
CA MET A 37 -21.04 2.21 -20.95
C MET A 37 -22.04 1.08 -21.16
N TYR A 38 -23.34 1.37 -21.16
CA TYR A 38 -24.38 0.37 -21.43
C TYR A 38 -24.25 -0.22 -22.84
N GLU A 39 -23.96 0.60 -23.85
CA GLU A 39 -23.72 0.13 -25.22
C GLU A 39 -22.51 -0.79 -25.33
N ARG A 40 -21.49 -0.56 -24.49
CA ARG A 40 -20.21 -1.30 -24.49
C ARG A 40 -20.05 -2.29 -23.33
N GLN A 41 -21.14 -2.63 -22.64
CA GLN A 41 -21.12 -3.47 -21.43
C GLN A 41 -20.56 -4.89 -21.64
N SER A 42 -20.46 -5.34 -22.90
CA SER A 42 -19.82 -6.63 -23.25
C SER A 42 -18.29 -6.56 -23.29
N GLU A 43 -17.70 -5.37 -23.36
CA GLU A 43 -16.27 -5.14 -23.51
C GLU A 43 -15.65 -4.52 -22.24
N ILE A 44 -16.40 -3.68 -21.52
CA ILE A 44 -15.98 -3.05 -20.27
C ILE A 44 -17.08 -3.16 -19.22
N LYS A 45 -16.71 -3.52 -17.98
CA LYS A 45 -17.68 -3.76 -16.91
C LYS A 45 -17.71 -2.60 -15.92
N LEU A 46 -18.90 -2.05 -15.68
CA LEU A 46 -19.14 -1.18 -14.53
C LEU A 46 -19.37 -2.04 -13.28
N ILE A 47 -18.60 -1.80 -12.24
CA ILE A 47 -18.86 -2.32 -10.90
C ILE A 47 -19.28 -1.14 -10.03
N SER A 48 -20.52 -1.18 -9.55
CA SER A 48 -21.13 -0.10 -8.77
C SER A 48 -21.15 -0.41 -7.27
N PRO A 49 -20.11 -0.01 -6.51
CA PRO A 49 -20.15 -0.11 -5.06
C PRO A 49 -21.19 0.85 -4.46
N ARG A 50 -21.38 0.77 -3.14
CA ARG A 50 -22.32 1.63 -2.40
C ARG A 50 -21.74 2.98 -1.95
N HIS A 51 -20.47 3.24 -2.23
CA HIS A 51 -19.78 4.48 -1.90
C HIS A 51 -18.55 4.68 -2.80
N GLU A 52 -18.24 5.93 -3.15
CA GLU A 52 -17.11 6.26 -4.03
C GLU A 52 -15.75 5.93 -3.39
N GLN A 53 -15.64 6.07 -2.07
CA GLN A 53 -14.45 5.61 -1.33
C GLN A 53 -14.12 4.13 -1.64
N THR A 54 -15.14 3.26 -1.66
CA THR A 54 -14.95 1.85 -2.00
C THR A 54 -14.50 1.69 -3.45
N ALA A 55 -15.07 2.45 -4.39
CA ALA A 55 -14.63 2.43 -5.79
C ALA A 55 -13.14 2.76 -5.94
N GLY A 56 -12.68 3.83 -5.27
CA GLY A 56 -11.29 4.24 -5.31
C GLY A 56 -10.34 3.23 -4.65
N HIS A 57 -10.69 2.65 -3.51
CA HIS A 57 -9.87 1.61 -2.87
C HIS A 57 -9.84 0.30 -3.67
N MET A 58 -10.93 -0.05 -4.37
CA MET A 58 -10.93 -1.17 -5.32
C MET A 58 -9.96 -0.91 -6.48
N ALA A 59 -9.97 0.29 -7.05
CA ALA A 59 -9.03 0.67 -8.11
C ALA A 59 -7.57 0.62 -7.64
N ASP A 60 -7.31 1.17 -6.45
CA ASP A 60 -5.99 1.16 -5.81
C ASP A 60 -5.46 -0.28 -5.64
N ALA A 61 -6.23 -1.15 -4.98
CA ALA A 61 -5.83 -2.53 -4.77
C ALA A 61 -5.74 -3.35 -6.06
N TYR A 62 -6.59 -3.06 -7.06
CA TYR A 62 -6.50 -3.69 -8.38
C TYR A 62 -5.14 -3.40 -9.02
N TRP A 63 -4.73 -2.13 -9.04
CA TRP A 63 -3.41 -1.73 -9.55
C TRP A 63 -2.29 -2.45 -8.81
N ARG A 64 -2.32 -2.47 -7.47
CA ARG A 64 -1.24 -3.10 -6.68
C ARG A 64 -1.05 -4.59 -6.95
N VAL A 65 -2.06 -5.28 -7.46
CA VAL A 65 -2.00 -6.71 -7.80
C VAL A 65 -1.75 -6.96 -9.28
N LYS A 66 -2.39 -6.18 -10.16
CA LYS A 66 -2.35 -6.41 -11.61
C LYS A 66 -1.28 -5.61 -12.34
N HIS A 67 -0.85 -4.48 -11.76
CA HIS A 67 -0.05 -3.45 -12.44
C HIS A 67 -0.66 -2.94 -13.75
N GLU A 68 -1.99 -3.01 -13.86
CA GLU A 68 -2.76 -2.47 -14.97
C GLU A 68 -3.74 -1.44 -14.41
N ALA A 69 -3.71 -0.22 -14.97
CA ALA A 69 -4.55 0.86 -14.49
C ALA A 69 -6.00 0.62 -14.89
N VAL A 70 -6.91 0.85 -13.95
CA VAL A 70 -8.36 0.89 -14.18
C VAL A 70 -8.86 2.32 -14.14
N ALA A 71 -10.17 2.52 -14.36
CA ALA A 71 -10.82 3.79 -14.13
C ALA A 71 -11.79 3.74 -12.94
N THR A 72 -11.99 4.88 -12.30
CA THR A 72 -13.12 5.11 -11.40
C THR A 72 -14.07 6.12 -11.99
N LEU A 73 -15.33 6.08 -11.57
CA LEU A 73 -16.35 7.03 -12.00
C LEU A 73 -17.16 7.55 -10.80
N SER A 74 -17.21 8.88 -10.63
CA SER A 74 -18.07 9.52 -9.62
C SER A 74 -18.88 10.68 -10.21
N SER A 75 -20.01 11.00 -9.56
CA SER A 75 -20.78 12.20 -9.87
C SER A 75 -20.06 13.46 -9.37
N CYS A 76 -20.58 14.63 -9.70
CA CYS A 76 -20.09 15.90 -9.19
C CYS A 76 -20.41 16.11 -7.69
N GLY A 77 -19.79 17.13 -7.09
CA GLY A 77 -20.01 17.55 -5.71
C GLY A 77 -19.69 16.48 -4.68
N PRO A 78 -20.67 15.94 -3.93
CA PRO A 78 -20.40 14.95 -2.89
C PRO A 78 -19.70 13.69 -3.42
N GLY A 79 -20.04 13.23 -4.63
CA GLY A 79 -19.43 12.03 -5.20
C GLY A 79 -17.94 12.20 -5.47
N SER A 80 -17.53 13.35 -6.03
CA SER A 80 -16.12 13.66 -6.24
C SER A 80 -15.38 13.92 -4.93
N VAL A 81 -16.02 14.54 -3.94
CA VAL A 81 -15.44 14.72 -2.59
C VAL A 81 -15.19 13.39 -1.88
N ASN A 82 -16.08 12.41 -2.03
CA ASN A 82 -15.90 11.06 -1.46
C ASN A 82 -14.70 10.30 -2.06
N MET A 83 -14.19 10.71 -3.23
CA MET A 83 -12.98 10.14 -3.84
C MET A 83 -11.68 10.68 -3.24
N MET A 84 -11.71 11.72 -2.42
CA MET A 84 -10.49 12.37 -1.91
C MET A 84 -9.61 11.41 -1.09
N LEU A 85 -10.22 10.62 -0.20
CA LEU A 85 -9.50 9.68 0.66
C LEU A 85 -8.81 8.55 -0.14
N PRO A 86 -9.47 7.82 -1.06
CA PRO A 86 -8.78 6.79 -1.83
C PRO A 86 -7.78 7.36 -2.85
N LEU A 87 -7.96 8.60 -3.33
CA LEU A 87 -6.95 9.28 -4.16
C LEU A 87 -5.68 9.55 -3.35
N ALA A 88 -5.82 10.12 -2.14
CA ALA A 88 -4.70 10.37 -1.25
C ALA A 88 -3.95 9.08 -0.90
N ASN A 89 -4.68 8.01 -0.59
CA ASN A 89 -4.08 6.71 -0.30
C ASN A 89 -3.26 6.18 -1.48
N ALA A 90 -3.86 6.14 -2.67
CA ALA A 90 -3.20 5.65 -3.87
C ALA A 90 -2.00 6.52 -4.26
N PHE A 91 -2.10 7.84 -4.14
CA PHE A 91 -1.01 8.75 -4.48
C PHE A 91 0.21 8.54 -3.56
N LEU A 92 -0.02 8.45 -2.25
CA LEU A 92 1.07 8.32 -1.28
C LEU A 92 1.69 6.91 -1.28
N ASP A 93 0.94 5.88 -1.67
CA ASP A 93 1.45 4.52 -1.86
C ASP A 93 1.88 4.20 -3.32
N SER A 94 1.80 5.17 -4.23
CA SER A 94 2.24 5.06 -5.63
C SER A 94 1.44 4.05 -6.49
N SER A 95 0.11 4.12 -6.41
CA SER A 95 -0.82 3.32 -7.20
C SER A 95 -1.48 4.11 -8.33
N ALA A 96 -1.55 3.52 -9.53
CA ALA A 96 -2.08 4.20 -10.71
C ALA A 96 -3.50 3.79 -11.07
N TYR A 97 -4.38 4.79 -11.23
CA TYR A 97 -5.69 4.65 -11.87
C TYR A 97 -6.17 6.01 -12.40
N ILE A 98 -7.17 5.98 -13.28
CA ILE A 98 -7.80 7.19 -13.85
C ILE A 98 -9.08 7.49 -13.08
N ALA A 99 -9.09 8.60 -12.35
CA ALA A 99 -10.25 9.04 -11.60
C ALA A 99 -11.11 9.98 -12.44
N ILE A 100 -12.16 9.45 -13.07
CA ILE A 100 -13.12 10.24 -13.82
C ILE A 100 -14.13 10.81 -12.82
N THR A 101 -14.07 12.11 -12.59
CA THR A 101 -15.04 12.83 -11.75
C THR A 101 -15.92 13.67 -12.65
N ALA A 102 -17.23 13.59 -12.48
CA ALA A 102 -18.11 14.48 -13.21
C ALA A 102 -18.12 15.89 -12.60
N ASN A 103 -18.46 16.88 -13.42
CA ASN A 103 -18.75 18.24 -12.98
C ASN A 103 -20.08 18.72 -13.55
N VAL A 104 -20.57 19.88 -13.11
CA VAL A 104 -21.77 20.51 -13.67
C VAL A 104 -21.54 20.87 -15.15
N PRO A 105 -22.60 21.06 -15.97
CA PRO A 105 -22.44 21.52 -17.34
C PRO A 105 -21.67 22.85 -17.42
N THR A 106 -20.86 23.04 -18.45
CA THR A 106 -20.08 24.27 -18.66
C THR A 106 -20.94 25.53 -18.70
N GLN A 107 -22.18 25.42 -19.20
CA GLN A 107 -23.17 26.50 -19.23
C GLN A 107 -23.59 26.97 -17.84
N HIS A 108 -23.36 26.16 -16.80
CA HIS A 108 -23.72 26.44 -15.42
C HIS A 108 -22.55 26.91 -14.55
N PHE A 109 -21.34 27.00 -15.11
CA PHE A 109 -20.14 27.38 -14.37
C PHE A 109 -20.32 28.75 -13.69
N GLY A 110 -20.20 28.77 -12.36
CA GLY A 110 -20.25 29.97 -11.54
C GLY A 110 -21.67 30.45 -11.23
N LEU A 111 -22.70 29.74 -11.68
CA LEU A 111 -24.10 30.06 -11.38
C LEU A 111 -24.57 29.50 -10.04
N GLY A 112 -23.75 28.68 -9.38
CA GLY A 112 -24.11 28.03 -8.14
C GLY A 112 -25.07 26.86 -8.36
N ALA A 113 -24.83 26.09 -9.41
CA ALA A 113 -25.66 24.94 -9.76
C ALA A 113 -25.65 23.88 -8.65
N PHE A 114 -26.67 23.03 -8.66
CA PHE A 114 -26.77 21.92 -7.72
C PHE A 114 -25.51 21.04 -7.78
N GLN A 115 -24.85 20.86 -6.63
CA GLN A 115 -23.59 20.12 -6.47
C GLN A 115 -22.33 20.75 -7.11
N GLU A 116 -22.37 22.04 -7.49
CA GLU A 116 -21.19 22.78 -7.95
C GLU A 116 -20.31 23.27 -6.76
N ILE A 117 -18.99 23.19 -6.92
CA ILE A 117 -18.02 23.92 -6.07
C ILE A 117 -17.68 25.23 -6.79
N TYR A 118 -18.19 26.37 -6.31
CA TYR A 118 -18.13 27.64 -7.06
C TYR A 118 -17.67 28.88 -6.28
N ARG A 119 -17.51 28.79 -4.95
CA ARG A 119 -17.34 29.98 -4.09
C ARG A 119 -16.04 30.75 -4.34
N ASN A 120 -14.97 30.07 -4.75
CA ASN A 120 -13.68 30.69 -5.07
C ASN A 120 -13.43 30.74 -6.58
N GLN A 121 -13.71 29.65 -7.28
CA GLN A 121 -13.65 29.52 -8.73
C GLN A 121 -14.84 28.66 -9.19
N PRO A 122 -15.40 28.89 -10.39
CA PRO A 122 -16.40 27.99 -10.98
C PRO A 122 -15.90 26.56 -11.11
N ALA A 123 -16.78 25.58 -10.91
CA ALA A 123 -16.50 24.16 -11.12
C ALA A 123 -15.17 23.65 -10.49
N ASP A 124 -14.81 24.12 -9.30
CA ASP A 124 -13.46 24.04 -8.73
C ASP A 124 -13.17 22.80 -7.87
N PHE A 125 -13.70 21.64 -8.28
CA PHE A 125 -13.20 20.38 -7.74
C PHE A 125 -11.69 20.18 -8.01
N PRO A 126 -11.14 20.52 -9.21
CA PRO A 126 -9.72 20.40 -9.49
C PRO A 126 -8.79 21.02 -8.46
N SER A 127 -9.11 22.18 -7.88
CA SER A 127 -8.23 22.78 -6.86
C SER A 127 -8.22 22.03 -5.54
N SER A 128 -9.31 21.34 -5.20
CA SER A 128 -9.38 20.53 -3.98
C SER A 128 -8.55 19.24 -4.08
N VAL A 129 -8.49 18.61 -5.26
CA VAL A 129 -7.90 17.28 -5.46
C VAL A 129 -6.40 17.31 -5.80
N LYS A 130 -5.88 18.44 -6.29
CA LYS A 130 -4.46 18.62 -6.69
C LYS A 130 -3.42 18.02 -5.73
N PRO A 131 -3.54 18.12 -4.39
CA PRO A 131 -2.56 17.55 -3.48
C PRO A 131 -2.48 16.01 -3.48
N TYR A 132 -3.49 15.33 -4.03
CA TYR A 132 -3.69 13.88 -3.92
C TYR A 132 -3.66 13.15 -5.26
N VAL A 133 -3.21 13.81 -6.33
CA VAL A 133 -3.09 13.22 -7.67
C VAL A 133 -1.81 13.69 -8.34
N LYS A 134 -1.26 12.87 -9.25
CA LYS A 134 -0.13 13.27 -10.09
C LYS A 134 -0.48 14.43 -11.01
N ARG A 135 -1.75 14.47 -11.45
CA ARG A 135 -2.29 15.52 -12.30
C ARG A 135 -3.82 15.56 -12.18
N CYS A 136 -4.38 16.75 -12.38
CA CYS A 136 -5.80 16.94 -12.59
C CYS A 136 -6.02 17.67 -13.92
N LEU A 137 -6.89 17.13 -14.77
CA LEU A 137 -7.24 17.66 -16.09
C LEU A 137 -8.75 17.94 -16.11
N GLN A 138 -9.18 19.07 -16.66
CA GLN A 138 -10.60 19.41 -16.78
C GLN A 138 -10.94 19.75 -18.24
N PRO A 139 -11.13 18.74 -19.12
CA PRO A 139 -11.55 18.98 -20.50
C PRO A 139 -12.99 19.54 -20.51
N THR A 140 -13.15 20.76 -21.02
CA THR A 140 -14.46 21.44 -21.08
C THR A 140 -15.18 21.33 -22.42
N ARG A 141 -14.56 20.62 -23.38
CA ARG A 141 -15.09 20.33 -24.71
C ARG A 141 -14.66 18.95 -25.16
N VAL A 142 -15.41 18.36 -26.08
CA VAL A 142 -15.17 17.00 -26.59
C VAL A 142 -13.83 16.89 -27.32
N ASP A 143 -13.45 17.89 -28.14
CA ASP A 143 -12.15 17.95 -28.86
C ASP A 143 -10.92 17.92 -27.93
N MET A 144 -11.07 18.20 -26.64
CA MET A 144 -9.99 18.16 -25.65
C MET A 144 -9.75 16.76 -25.07
N LEU A 145 -10.76 15.87 -25.13
CA LEU A 145 -10.70 14.54 -24.54
C LEU A 145 -9.55 13.68 -25.09
N PRO A 146 -9.24 13.67 -26.40
CA PRO A 146 -8.17 12.81 -26.89
C PRO A 146 -6.80 13.09 -26.30
N VAL A 147 -6.46 14.36 -26.15
CA VAL A 147 -5.20 14.77 -25.51
C VAL A 147 -5.26 14.53 -24.00
N ALA A 148 -6.37 14.88 -23.35
CA ALA A 148 -6.52 14.73 -21.90
C ALA A 148 -6.42 13.27 -21.45
N MET A 149 -7.16 12.36 -22.09
CA MET A 149 -7.17 10.94 -21.73
C MET A 149 -5.81 10.27 -21.98
N ARG A 150 -5.19 10.53 -23.13
CA ARG A 150 -3.83 10.03 -23.42
C ARG A 150 -2.80 10.53 -22.40
N GLN A 151 -2.84 11.83 -22.06
CA GLN A 151 -1.96 12.38 -21.04
C GLN A 151 -2.24 11.79 -19.66
N ALA A 152 -3.51 11.57 -19.31
CA ALA A 152 -3.89 11.00 -18.03
C ALA A 152 -3.31 9.59 -17.86
N MET A 153 -3.49 8.71 -18.84
CA MET A 153 -2.96 7.35 -18.80
C MET A 153 -1.42 7.32 -18.73
N ALA A 154 -0.76 8.11 -19.57
CA ALA A 154 0.70 8.21 -19.56
C ALA A 154 1.24 8.73 -18.22
N VAL A 155 0.64 9.80 -17.67
CA VAL A 155 1.08 10.36 -16.38
C VAL A 155 0.80 9.41 -15.24
N ALA A 156 -0.33 8.70 -15.23
CA ALA A 156 -0.66 7.79 -14.14
C ALA A 156 0.37 6.67 -13.99
N THR A 157 0.86 6.12 -15.10
CA THR A 157 1.63 4.87 -15.14
C THR A 157 3.15 5.03 -15.24
N THR A 158 3.66 6.21 -15.63
CA THR A 158 5.11 6.44 -15.86
C THR A 158 5.81 7.12 -14.68
N GLY A 159 7.13 6.93 -14.56
CA GLY A 159 7.88 7.40 -13.39
C GLY A 159 7.40 6.71 -12.10
N ARG A 160 7.31 7.45 -10.99
CA ARG A 160 6.59 6.98 -9.79
C ARG A 160 5.08 6.92 -10.09
N PRO A 161 4.42 5.75 -10.11
CA PRO A 161 3.01 5.66 -10.47
C PRO A 161 2.10 6.40 -9.48
N GLY A 162 0.90 6.78 -9.90
CA GLY A 162 -0.04 7.52 -9.05
C GLY A 162 -1.34 7.86 -9.76
N PRO A 163 -2.41 8.21 -9.04
CA PRO A 163 -3.70 8.47 -9.66
C PRO A 163 -3.70 9.80 -10.42
N VAL A 164 -4.50 9.86 -11.48
CA VAL A 164 -4.76 11.10 -12.24
C VAL A 164 -6.26 11.36 -12.25
N CYS A 165 -6.66 12.59 -11.93
CA CYS A 165 -8.05 13.03 -12.02
C CYS A 165 -8.34 13.62 -13.40
N VAL A 166 -9.43 13.16 -14.02
CA VAL A 166 -10.02 13.75 -15.22
C VAL A 166 -11.42 14.22 -14.86
N ASP A 167 -11.56 15.51 -14.64
CA ASP A 167 -12.79 16.16 -14.20
C ASP A 167 -13.61 16.61 -15.42
N VAL A 168 -14.72 15.92 -15.71
CA VAL A 168 -15.46 16.06 -16.97
C VAL A 168 -16.82 16.72 -16.72
N PRO A 169 -17.08 17.93 -17.26
CA PRO A 169 -18.39 18.57 -17.20
C PRO A 169 -19.47 17.73 -17.86
N TYR A 170 -20.68 17.71 -17.29
CA TYR A 170 -21.80 16.87 -17.77
C TYR A 170 -22.06 17.00 -19.28
N ASN A 171 -22.08 18.23 -19.81
CA ASN A 171 -22.37 18.45 -21.23
C ASN A 171 -21.33 17.77 -22.14
N VAL A 172 -20.08 17.63 -21.70
CA VAL A 172 -19.02 16.97 -22.48
C VAL A 172 -19.28 15.48 -22.65
N PHE A 173 -20.03 14.83 -21.76
CA PHE A 173 -20.43 13.44 -21.96
C PHE A 173 -21.47 13.27 -23.08
N GLN A 174 -22.18 14.32 -23.47
CA GLN A 174 -23.37 14.26 -24.34
C GLN A 174 -23.21 15.04 -25.65
N GLU A 175 -22.42 16.10 -25.65
CA GLU A 175 -22.04 16.82 -26.85
C GLU A 175 -21.22 15.92 -27.78
N GLU A 176 -21.35 16.17 -29.07
CA GLU A 176 -20.65 15.46 -30.14
C GLU A 176 -19.61 16.39 -30.76
N ASP A 177 -18.48 15.82 -31.17
CA ASP A 177 -17.48 16.52 -31.96
C ASP A 177 -16.66 15.52 -32.80
N ASP A 178 -15.94 16.05 -33.78
CA ASP A 178 -14.99 15.29 -34.59
C ASP A 178 -13.74 14.98 -33.75
N VAL A 179 -13.61 13.73 -33.29
CA VAL A 179 -12.47 13.28 -32.47
C VAL A 179 -11.53 12.37 -33.24
N ASP A 180 -10.23 12.60 -33.09
CA ASP A 180 -9.19 11.71 -33.61
C ASP A 180 -8.56 10.91 -32.48
N TYR A 181 -8.54 9.58 -32.64
CA TYR A 181 -7.90 8.71 -31.66
C TYR A 181 -6.39 8.87 -31.76
N GLN A 182 -5.82 9.38 -30.67
CA GLN A 182 -4.38 9.48 -30.57
C GLN A 182 -3.76 8.08 -30.42
N PRO A 183 -2.56 7.83 -30.97
CA PRO A 183 -1.81 6.62 -30.68
C PRO A 183 -1.62 6.45 -29.17
N SER A 184 -1.80 5.23 -28.67
CA SER A 184 -1.53 4.92 -27.27
C SER A 184 -0.04 5.13 -26.96
N ASN A 185 0.23 5.74 -25.81
CA ASN A 185 1.59 5.90 -25.30
C ASN A 185 2.07 4.65 -24.53
N ARG A 186 1.20 3.65 -24.31
CA ARG A 186 1.46 2.46 -23.48
C ARG A 186 2.74 1.73 -23.88
N HIS A 187 3.03 1.66 -25.18
CA HIS A 187 4.26 1.03 -25.70
C HIS A 187 5.38 2.04 -26.00
N ALA A 188 5.06 3.31 -26.17
CA ALA A 188 6.04 4.34 -26.56
C ALA A 188 6.88 4.82 -25.36
N ILE A 189 6.33 4.83 -24.15
CA ILE A 189 7.00 5.25 -22.91
C ILE A 189 7.40 4.01 -22.08
N GLY A 190 8.07 3.05 -22.72
CA GLY A 190 8.62 1.86 -22.05
C GLY A 190 10.03 2.04 -21.47
N GLY A 191 10.67 3.19 -21.76
CA GLY A 191 12.02 3.48 -21.29
C GLY A 191 12.06 3.68 -19.78
N ARG A 192 12.70 2.77 -19.07
CA ARG A 192 12.98 2.88 -17.63
C ARG A 192 14.35 3.55 -17.46
N PRO A 193 14.46 4.69 -16.75
CA PRO A 193 15.73 5.40 -16.61
C PRO A 193 16.75 4.53 -15.86
N GLY A 194 17.98 4.48 -16.35
CA GLY A 194 19.09 3.79 -15.71
C GLY A 194 20.11 4.76 -15.12
N ALA A 195 21.05 4.22 -14.35
CA ALA A 195 22.19 4.96 -13.85
C ALA A 195 23.28 5.11 -14.93
N SER A 196 24.13 6.13 -14.77
CA SER A 196 25.34 6.28 -15.57
C SER A 196 26.39 5.21 -15.20
N PRO A 197 27.31 4.85 -16.12
CA PRO A 197 28.38 3.89 -15.84
C PRO A 197 29.26 4.29 -14.65
N ASP A 198 29.53 5.59 -14.47
CA ASP A 198 30.35 6.10 -13.37
C ASP A 198 29.64 5.93 -12.01
N GLU A 199 28.32 6.16 -11.96
CA GLU A 199 27.51 5.90 -10.76
C GLU A 199 27.52 4.42 -10.39
N ILE A 200 27.31 3.53 -11.37
CA ILE A 200 27.37 2.08 -11.16
C ILE A 200 28.74 1.64 -10.65
N SER A 201 29.82 2.16 -11.25
CA SER A 201 31.19 1.88 -10.81
C SER A 201 31.43 2.33 -9.36
N ARG A 202 30.99 3.53 -9.00
CA ARG A 202 31.13 4.07 -7.64
C ARG A 202 30.33 3.27 -6.61
N VAL A 203 29.12 2.83 -6.96
CA VAL A 203 28.34 1.94 -6.09
C VAL A 203 29.04 0.60 -5.91
N ALA A 204 29.53 -0.01 -6.99
CA ALA A 204 30.29 -1.25 -6.90
C ALA A 204 31.54 -1.09 -6.02
N ASP A 205 32.28 0.02 -6.13
CA ASP A 205 33.44 0.30 -5.25
C ASP A 205 33.05 0.32 -3.77
N LEU A 206 31.93 0.97 -3.41
CA LEU A 206 31.42 1.00 -2.04
C LEU A 206 31.02 -0.39 -1.54
N LEU A 207 30.30 -1.16 -2.35
CA LEU A 207 29.87 -2.52 -1.99
C LEU A 207 31.07 -3.46 -1.84
N TYR A 208 32.08 -3.35 -2.71
CA TYR A 208 33.30 -4.14 -2.61
C TYR A 208 34.18 -3.72 -1.44
N ALA A 209 34.06 -2.50 -0.92
CA ALA A 209 34.79 -2.07 0.27
C ALA A 209 34.06 -2.41 1.60
N ALA A 210 32.77 -2.73 1.55
CA ALA A 210 31.95 -2.95 2.74
C ALA A 210 32.37 -4.18 3.57
N GLU A 211 32.33 -4.03 4.88
CA GLU A 211 32.51 -5.11 5.88
C GLU A 211 31.17 -5.52 6.51
N LYS A 212 30.25 -4.55 6.69
CA LYS A 212 28.90 -4.76 7.23
C LYS A 212 27.81 -4.24 6.28
N PRO A 213 27.75 -4.71 5.02
CA PRO A 213 26.78 -4.20 4.05
C PRO A 213 25.35 -4.61 4.41
N LEU A 214 24.39 -3.79 4.01
CA LEU A 214 22.96 -4.10 4.05
C LEU A 214 22.28 -3.61 2.77
N ILE A 215 21.51 -4.48 2.12
CA ILE A 215 20.58 -4.08 1.06
C ILE A 215 19.23 -3.78 1.72
N TYR A 216 18.59 -2.67 1.34
CA TYR A 216 17.29 -2.28 1.88
C TYR A 216 16.33 -1.91 0.77
N VAL A 217 15.24 -2.68 0.65
CA VAL A 217 14.32 -2.55 -0.49
C VAL A 217 12.96 -2.01 -0.07
N GLY A 218 12.41 -1.17 -0.93
CA GLY A 218 11.10 -0.57 -0.74
C GLY A 218 10.10 -0.97 -1.81
N HIS A 219 8.98 -0.25 -1.84
CA HIS A 219 7.90 -0.49 -2.78
C HIS A 219 8.35 -0.32 -4.24
N GLY A 220 9.35 0.52 -4.51
CA GLY A 220 9.87 0.75 -5.86
C GLY A 220 10.43 -0.51 -6.53
N VAL A 221 10.97 -1.47 -5.76
CA VAL A 221 11.41 -2.77 -6.31
C VAL A 221 10.21 -3.60 -6.77
N ALA A 222 9.13 -3.62 -5.98
CA ALA A 222 7.91 -4.35 -6.33
C ALA A 222 7.22 -3.70 -7.55
N LEU A 223 7.10 -2.37 -7.58
CA LEU A 223 6.50 -1.62 -8.70
C LEU A 223 7.30 -1.76 -10.01
N SER A 224 8.62 -1.84 -9.90
CA SER A 224 9.50 -2.15 -11.04
C SER A 224 9.50 -3.65 -11.38
N GLU A 225 8.87 -4.49 -10.54
CA GLU A 225 8.85 -5.95 -10.59
C GLU A 225 10.26 -6.56 -10.71
N ALA A 226 11.19 -6.01 -9.92
CA ALA A 226 12.62 -6.33 -9.95
C ALA A 226 13.02 -7.45 -8.97
N GLY A 227 12.08 -8.35 -8.62
CA GLY A 227 12.30 -9.37 -7.60
C GLY A 227 13.36 -10.40 -8.02
N GLU A 228 13.35 -10.81 -9.29
CA GLU A 228 14.34 -11.77 -9.82
C GLU A 228 15.75 -11.18 -9.78
N GLU A 229 15.93 -9.94 -10.25
CA GLU A 229 17.23 -9.27 -10.25
C GLU A 229 17.71 -8.96 -8.82
N LEU A 230 16.80 -8.62 -7.91
CA LEU A 230 17.13 -8.47 -6.49
C LEU A 230 17.65 -9.78 -5.91
N THR A 231 16.93 -10.89 -6.13
CA THR A 231 17.34 -12.21 -5.64
C THR A 231 18.69 -12.62 -6.20
N GLU A 232 18.92 -12.42 -7.51
CA GLU A 232 20.22 -12.71 -8.13
C GLU A 232 21.35 -11.87 -7.50
N LEU A 233 21.13 -10.58 -7.26
CA LEU A 233 22.12 -9.70 -6.64
C LEU A 233 22.45 -10.12 -5.21
N VAL A 234 21.41 -10.39 -4.41
CA VAL A 234 21.54 -10.86 -3.02
C VAL A 234 22.33 -12.15 -2.96
N GLN A 235 22.03 -13.12 -3.83
CA GLN A 235 22.73 -14.40 -3.88
C GLN A 235 24.16 -14.27 -4.43
N THR A 236 24.41 -13.34 -5.34
CA THR A 236 25.75 -13.11 -5.89
C THR A 236 26.67 -12.41 -4.88
N LEU A 237 26.17 -11.39 -4.17
CA LEU A 237 26.95 -10.64 -3.18
C LEU A 237 27.01 -11.32 -1.81
N GLN A 238 26.06 -12.20 -1.50
CA GLN A 238 25.88 -12.80 -0.17
C GLN A 238 25.70 -11.73 0.93
N PHE A 239 25.00 -10.64 0.59
CA PHE A 239 24.71 -9.53 1.50
C PHE A 239 23.33 -9.71 2.11
N PRO A 240 23.14 -9.38 3.40
CA PRO A 240 21.82 -9.39 4.02
C PRO A 240 20.91 -8.35 3.35
N VAL A 241 19.61 -8.66 3.31
CA VAL A 241 18.57 -7.81 2.70
C VAL A 241 17.42 -7.58 3.68
N GLY A 242 17.11 -6.32 3.96
CA GLY A 242 15.93 -5.89 4.70
C GLY A 242 14.92 -5.19 3.80
N SER A 243 13.73 -4.90 4.32
CA SER A 243 12.70 -4.18 3.55
C SER A 243 11.90 -3.15 4.35
N MET A 244 11.28 -2.19 3.65
CA MET A 244 10.08 -1.50 4.16
C MET A 244 8.87 -2.46 4.10
N PRO A 245 7.75 -2.21 4.80
CA PRO A 245 6.61 -3.13 4.80
C PRO A 245 6.01 -3.29 3.41
N ASN A 246 5.95 -2.20 2.63
CA ASN A 246 5.51 -2.23 1.23
C ASN A 246 6.54 -2.84 0.26
N GLY A 247 7.76 -3.14 0.72
CA GLY A 247 8.77 -3.91 -0.02
C GLY A 247 8.78 -5.39 0.33
N MET A 248 7.99 -5.83 1.33
CA MET A 248 7.95 -7.24 1.74
C MET A 248 7.47 -8.12 0.59
N GLY A 249 8.14 -9.26 0.40
CA GLY A 249 7.87 -10.19 -0.68
C GLY A 249 8.60 -9.87 -1.99
N ALA A 250 9.30 -8.73 -2.11
CA ALA A 250 10.21 -8.47 -3.23
C ALA A 250 11.29 -9.55 -3.38
N ILE A 251 11.67 -10.15 -2.25
CA ILE A 251 12.37 -11.43 -2.13
C ILE A 251 11.53 -12.33 -1.19
N ASP A 252 11.58 -13.64 -1.37
CA ASP A 252 10.91 -14.56 -0.43
C ASP A 252 11.51 -14.37 0.97
N THR A 253 10.68 -14.03 1.95
CA THR A 253 11.13 -13.77 3.32
C THR A 253 11.67 -15.01 4.04
N ARG A 254 11.60 -16.21 3.44
CA ARG A 254 12.31 -17.43 3.89
C ARG A 254 13.80 -17.44 3.52
N ASP A 255 14.23 -16.56 2.61
CA ASP A 255 15.64 -16.51 2.21
C ASP A 255 16.51 -16.29 3.45
N PRO A 256 17.57 -17.09 3.67
CA PRO A 256 18.44 -16.94 4.84
C PRO A 256 19.05 -15.55 5.00
N LEU A 257 19.26 -14.82 3.89
CA LEU A 257 19.79 -13.47 3.86
C LEU A 257 18.72 -12.40 4.12
N TYR A 258 17.43 -12.75 4.12
CA TYR A 258 16.37 -11.81 4.46
C TYR A 258 16.32 -11.54 5.97
N VAL A 259 16.64 -10.32 6.39
CA VAL A 259 16.75 -9.96 7.81
C VAL A 259 15.43 -9.48 8.41
N GLY A 260 14.47 -9.07 7.58
CA GLY A 260 13.18 -8.54 8.01
C GLY A 260 13.00 -7.05 7.75
N HIS A 261 12.01 -6.46 8.43
CA HIS A 261 11.66 -5.05 8.31
C HIS A 261 12.27 -4.21 9.44
N ASN A 262 12.83 -3.04 9.10
CA ASN A 262 13.41 -2.05 10.01
C ASN A 262 12.36 -1.02 10.47
N GLY A 263 12.41 -0.57 11.71
CA GLY A 263 11.55 0.51 12.19
C GLY A 263 10.99 0.28 13.59
N ARG A 264 10.05 1.13 14.01
CA ARG A 264 9.35 1.04 15.31
C ARG A 264 8.80 -0.36 15.57
N ASN A 265 8.11 -0.92 14.59
CA ASN A 265 7.47 -2.24 14.62
C ASN A 265 8.26 -3.28 13.81
N GLY A 266 9.53 -2.99 13.51
CA GLY A 266 10.42 -3.93 12.86
C GLY A 266 10.75 -5.15 13.72
N VAL A 267 11.51 -6.07 13.13
CA VAL A 267 12.11 -7.19 13.86
C VAL A 267 13.48 -6.79 14.40
N TYR A 268 13.87 -7.37 15.54
CA TYR A 268 15.05 -6.92 16.28
C TYR A 268 16.32 -6.99 15.45
N GLN A 269 16.56 -8.12 14.78
CA GLN A 269 17.74 -8.33 13.92
C GLN A 269 17.80 -7.35 12.75
N ALA A 270 16.66 -6.92 12.19
CA ALA A 270 16.63 -5.94 11.10
C ALA A 270 17.08 -4.57 11.61
N ASN A 271 16.53 -4.10 12.74
CA ASN A 271 16.97 -2.85 13.36
C ASN A 271 18.44 -2.90 13.78
N GLN A 272 18.94 -4.05 14.27
CA GLN A 272 20.35 -4.20 14.59
C GLN A 272 21.22 -4.14 13.33
N ALA A 273 20.81 -4.82 12.24
CA ALA A 273 21.49 -4.73 10.95
C ALA A 273 21.54 -3.29 10.43
N GLY A 274 20.43 -2.56 10.48
CA GLY A 274 20.34 -1.19 9.97
C GLY A 274 21.22 -0.19 10.73
N ARG A 275 21.27 -0.28 12.06
CA ARG A 275 22.04 0.69 12.87
C ARG A 275 23.54 0.38 12.96
N HIS A 276 23.96 -0.84 12.60
CA HIS A 276 25.36 -1.29 12.63
C HIS A 276 26.00 -1.46 11.25
N CYS A 277 25.22 -1.33 10.16
CA CYS A 277 25.78 -1.42 8.81
C CYS A 277 26.74 -0.27 8.51
N ASP A 278 27.72 -0.52 7.66
CA ASP A 278 28.70 0.49 7.20
C ASP A 278 28.34 1.07 5.83
N VAL A 279 27.70 0.26 4.97
CA VAL A 279 27.16 0.63 3.67
C VAL A 279 25.71 0.14 3.56
N LEU A 280 24.81 1.06 3.25
CA LEU A 280 23.39 0.80 3.03
C LEU A 280 23.04 1.04 1.57
N LEU A 281 22.65 -0.01 0.84
CA LEU A 281 22.10 0.10 -0.51
C LEU A 281 20.57 0.15 -0.44
N ALA A 282 20.00 1.35 -0.43
CA ALA A 282 18.56 1.59 -0.38
C ALA A 282 17.98 1.74 -1.79
N ILE A 283 17.03 0.88 -2.16
CA ILE A 283 16.44 0.83 -3.51
C ILE A 283 14.91 0.99 -3.44
N GLY A 284 14.40 2.08 -4.01
CA GLY A 284 12.97 2.40 -4.06
C GLY A 284 12.36 2.67 -2.67
N VAL A 285 13.11 3.38 -1.83
CA VAL A 285 12.85 3.60 -0.40
C VAL A 285 12.70 5.09 -0.11
N HIS A 286 11.69 5.45 0.70
CA HIS A 286 11.42 6.84 1.09
C HIS A 286 11.67 7.15 2.58
N PHE A 287 12.15 6.18 3.37
CA PHE A 287 12.51 6.32 4.79
C PHE A 287 11.46 7.09 5.63
N ASP A 288 10.23 6.56 5.73
CA ASP A 288 9.17 7.14 6.55
C ASP A 288 9.47 7.06 8.07
N ASP A 289 8.63 7.69 8.89
CA ASP A 289 8.83 7.75 10.34
C ASP A 289 8.74 6.37 11.01
N ARG A 290 7.91 5.46 10.49
CA ARG A 290 7.74 4.12 11.04
C ARG A 290 8.96 3.27 10.73
N SER A 291 9.47 3.32 9.51
CA SER A 291 10.66 2.58 9.06
C SER A 291 11.97 3.14 9.63
N SER A 292 11.95 4.39 10.11
CA SER A 292 13.14 5.11 10.55
C SER A 292 13.15 5.46 12.05
N SER A 293 12.19 4.95 12.82
CA SER A 293 12.04 5.28 14.25
C SER A 293 12.00 6.78 14.53
N SER A 294 11.14 7.50 13.80
CA SER A 294 11.03 8.96 13.83
C SER A 294 12.35 9.67 13.53
N TRP A 295 13.19 9.04 12.69
CA TRP A 295 14.53 9.50 12.28
C TRP A 295 15.50 9.70 13.44
N LEU A 296 15.23 9.10 14.60
CA LEU A 296 16.10 9.19 15.77
C LEU A 296 17.35 8.31 15.59
N PRO A 297 18.57 8.87 15.74
CA PRO A 297 19.80 8.12 15.60
C PRO A 297 19.92 6.99 16.63
N GLY A 298 20.39 5.83 16.19
CA GLY A 298 20.74 4.69 17.02
C GLY A 298 19.62 3.70 17.31
N TYR A 299 18.44 3.89 16.70
CA TYR A 299 17.33 2.93 16.76
C TYR A 299 17.23 2.06 15.51
N SER A 300 16.92 2.65 14.36
CA SER A 300 16.86 1.91 13.09
C SER A 300 18.07 2.16 12.21
N TRP A 301 18.59 3.39 12.22
CA TRP A 301 19.63 3.85 11.31
C TRP A 301 20.63 4.78 12.02
N ASN A 302 21.86 4.80 11.51
CA ASN A 302 22.92 5.74 11.89
C ASN A 302 23.54 6.31 10.60
N ILE A 303 22.86 7.26 9.95
CA ILE A 303 23.24 7.84 8.66
C ILE A 303 23.41 9.36 8.83
N PRO A 304 24.65 9.91 8.84
CA PRO A 304 25.97 9.24 8.95
C PRO A 304 26.19 8.53 10.31
N PRO A 305 27.25 7.68 10.50
CA PRO A 305 28.40 7.42 9.62
C PRO A 305 28.18 6.34 8.54
N THR A 306 27.03 5.67 8.51
CA THR A 306 26.70 4.71 7.44
C THR A 306 26.72 5.41 6.09
N LYS A 307 27.39 4.83 5.10
CA LYS A 307 27.39 5.33 3.72
C LYS A 307 26.11 4.87 3.01
N LEU A 308 25.20 5.80 2.80
CA LEU A 308 23.94 5.55 2.10
C LEU A 308 24.11 5.67 0.58
N VAL A 309 23.86 4.58 -0.14
CA VAL A 309 23.55 4.61 -1.58
C VAL A 309 22.03 4.60 -1.71
N HIS A 310 21.45 5.67 -2.24
CA HIS A 310 20.00 5.84 -2.37
C HIS A 310 19.61 5.86 -3.84
N VAL A 311 18.85 4.85 -4.26
CA VAL A 311 18.34 4.70 -5.63
C VAL A 311 16.83 4.83 -5.60
N ASP A 312 16.28 5.79 -6.35
CA ASP A 312 14.84 5.96 -6.51
C ASP A 312 14.51 6.52 -7.89
N ILE A 313 13.33 6.22 -8.42
CA ILE A 313 12.87 6.77 -9.70
C ILE A 313 12.45 8.24 -9.56
N ASP A 314 12.09 8.65 -8.34
CA ASP A 314 11.73 10.01 -7.99
C ASP A 314 12.92 10.75 -7.36
N ALA A 315 13.50 11.67 -8.11
CA ALA A 315 14.62 12.49 -7.63
C ALA A 315 14.26 13.32 -6.37
N GLY A 316 12.97 13.58 -6.11
CA GLY A 316 12.51 14.27 -4.90
C GLY A 316 12.64 13.45 -3.62
N GLU A 317 12.82 12.13 -3.71
CA GLU A 317 13.05 11.26 -2.55
C GLU A 317 14.53 11.21 -2.14
N LEU A 318 15.45 11.45 -3.07
CA LEU A 318 16.88 11.38 -2.84
C LEU A 318 17.33 12.49 -1.87
N GLY A 319 17.89 12.10 -0.73
CA GLY A 319 18.33 13.07 0.29
C GLY A 319 17.22 13.72 1.11
N ARG A 320 15.96 13.30 0.94
CA ARG A 320 14.83 13.90 1.67
C ARG A 320 14.88 13.61 3.17
N ALA A 321 15.17 12.37 3.54
CA ALA A 321 15.19 11.92 4.94
C ALA A 321 16.61 11.81 5.51
N TYR A 322 17.54 11.25 4.73
CA TYR A 322 18.93 11.03 5.12
C TYR A 322 19.86 11.46 3.98
N PRO A 323 21.04 12.04 4.28
CA PRO A 323 21.99 12.45 3.25
C PRO A 323 22.67 11.23 2.59
N PRO A 324 22.53 11.03 1.28
CA PRO A 324 23.20 9.94 0.59
C PRO A 324 24.67 10.27 0.31
N GLU A 325 25.53 9.26 0.38
CA GLU A 325 26.88 9.28 -0.20
C GLU A 325 26.81 9.25 -1.73
N VAL A 326 25.85 8.48 -2.27
CA VAL A 326 25.51 8.42 -3.71
C VAL A 326 23.99 8.40 -3.85
N GLY A 327 23.42 9.40 -4.53
CA GLY A 327 22.01 9.43 -4.91
C GLY A 327 21.86 9.18 -6.41
N ILE A 328 20.97 8.25 -6.80
CA ILE A 328 20.78 7.82 -8.19
C ILE A 328 19.30 7.88 -8.54
N ALA A 329 18.96 8.69 -9.55
CA ALA A 329 17.61 8.80 -10.09
C ALA A 329 17.38 7.74 -11.18
N ALA A 330 16.96 6.53 -10.79
CA ALA A 330 16.82 5.40 -11.70
C ALA A 330 15.67 4.47 -11.30
N ASP A 331 15.15 3.75 -12.30
CA ASP A 331 14.26 2.62 -12.08
C ASP A 331 15.00 1.46 -11.39
N ALA A 332 14.34 0.82 -10.41
CA ALA A 332 14.95 -0.21 -9.59
C ALA A 332 15.42 -1.44 -10.39
N ARG A 333 14.59 -1.97 -11.31
CA ARG A 333 14.98 -3.12 -12.16
C ARG A 333 16.16 -2.78 -13.04
N THR A 334 16.12 -1.61 -13.68
CA THR A 334 17.17 -1.15 -14.58
C THR A 334 18.50 -0.99 -13.85
N PHE A 335 18.48 -0.33 -12.69
CA PHE A 335 19.65 -0.20 -11.82
C PHE A 335 20.21 -1.56 -11.37
N LEU A 336 19.35 -2.47 -10.90
CA LEU A 336 19.76 -3.80 -10.44
C LEU A 336 20.46 -4.60 -11.56
N ARG A 337 19.93 -4.55 -12.79
CA ARG A 337 20.57 -5.19 -13.97
C ARG A 337 21.95 -4.60 -14.28
N GLN A 338 22.06 -3.27 -14.28
CA GLN A 338 23.33 -2.59 -14.52
C GLN A 338 24.37 -2.93 -13.43
N LEU A 339 23.94 -2.98 -12.17
CA LEU A 339 24.80 -3.35 -11.06
C LEU A 339 25.24 -4.82 -11.14
N LEU A 340 24.32 -5.74 -11.47
CA LEU A 340 24.64 -7.15 -11.69
C LEU A 340 25.66 -7.34 -12.82
N GLU A 341 25.49 -6.63 -13.94
CA GLU A 341 26.46 -6.66 -15.04
C GLU A 341 27.85 -6.22 -14.58
N GLU A 342 27.93 -5.16 -13.79
CA GLU A 342 29.19 -4.65 -13.25
C GLU A 342 29.82 -5.63 -12.24
N VAL A 343 29.02 -6.25 -11.36
CA VAL A 343 29.49 -7.29 -10.43
C VAL A 343 30.01 -8.50 -11.21
N ASN A 344 29.30 -8.95 -12.24
CA ASN A 344 29.72 -10.05 -13.10
C ASN A 344 31.03 -9.73 -13.84
N ARG A 345 31.21 -8.48 -14.29
CA ARG A 345 32.45 -8.02 -14.94
C ARG A 345 33.65 -8.01 -13.99
N ARG A 346 33.44 -7.62 -12.72
CA ARG A 346 34.49 -7.56 -11.68
C ARG A 346 34.76 -8.92 -11.03
N GLY A 347 33.80 -9.84 -11.09
CA GLY A 347 33.77 -11.08 -10.34
C GLY A 347 33.22 -10.87 -8.94
N ALA A 348 32.33 -11.76 -8.48
CA ALA A 348 31.70 -11.67 -7.17
C ALA A 348 32.74 -11.58 -6.03
N PRO A 349 32.53 -10.74 -5.01
CA PRO A 349 33.43 -10.65 -3.87
C PRO A 349 33.43 -11.97 -3.08
N ASP A 350 34.55 -12.30 -2.43
CA ASP A 350 34.63 -13.47 -1.54
C ASP A 350 33.62 -13.35 -0.38
N PRO A 351 32.62 -14.26 -0.29
CA PRO A 351 31.63 -14.22 0.79
C PRO A 351 32.22 -14.33 2.19
N ALA A 352 33.45 -14.85 2.34
CA ALA A 352 34.12 -14.97 3.64
C ALA A 352 34.34 -13.61 4.32
N ARG A 353 34.44 -12.53 3.53
CA ARG A 353 34.65 -11.16 4.04
C ARG A 353 33.53 -10.67 4.94
N THR A 354 32.29 -11.00 4.58
CA THR A 354 31.08 -10.57 5.30
C THR A 354 30.49 -11.73 6.14
N ALA A 355 31.22 -12.83 6.30
CA ALA A 355 30.75 -14.00 7.06
C ALA A 355 30.53 -13.69 8.55
N ALA A 356 31.47 -12.97 9.19
CA ALA A 356 31.32 -12.53 10.57
C ALA A 356 30.08 -11.66 10.75
N TRP A 357 29.80 -10.78 9.77
CA TRP A 357 28.62 -9.93 9.79
C TRP A 357 27.31 -10.73 9.71
N ARG A 358 27.23 -11.71 8.81
CA ARG A 358 26.06 -12.61 8.72
C ARG A 358 25.87 -13.43 10.00
N THR A 359 26.96 -13.90 10.62
CA THR A 359 26.88 -14.62 11.90
C THR A 359 26.36 -13.72 13.04
N GLU A 360 26.77 -12.45 13.06
CA GLU A 360 26.27 -11.46 14.03
C GLU A 360 24.75 -11.24 13.86
N ILE A 361 24.28 -11.03 12.64
CA ILE A 361 22.85 -10.90 12.33
C ILE A 361 22.06 -12.15 12.74
N GLU A 362 22.58 -13.33 12.43
CA GLU A 362 21.95 -14.60 12.78
C GLU A 362 21.84 -14.77 14.31
N SER A 363 22.83 -14.28 15.08
CA SER A 363 22.74 -14.30 16.54
C SER A 363 21.57 -13.46 17.06
N TRP A 364 21.34 -12.28 16.50
CA TRP A 364 20.20 -11.42 16.86
C TRP A 364 18.86 -12.03 16.42
N ARG A 365 18.83 -12.73 15.29
CA ARG A 365 17.64 -13.47 14.83
C ARG A 365 17.26 -14.55 15.85
N ASN A 366 18.22 -15.39 16.25
CA ASN A 366 18.01 -16.45 17.23
C ASN A 366 17.57 -15.89 18.60
N GLU A 367 18.13 -14.76 19.03
CA GLU A 367 17.73 -14.06 20.24
C GLU A 367 16.25 -13.63 20.18
N TRP A 368 15.87 -13.00 19.07
CA TRP A 368 14.50 -12.51 18.83
C TRP A 368 13.48 -13.65 18.75
N GLU A 369 13.79 -14.70 18.00
CA GLU A 369 12.93 -15.87 17.87
C GLU A 369 12.73 -16.58 19.21
N SER A 370 13.79 -16.71 20.01
CA SER A 370 13.71 -17.27 21.37
C SER A 370 12.81 -16.44 22.29
N PHE A 371 12.85 -15.11 22.15
CA PHE A 371 11.97 -14.21 22.90
C PHE A 371 10.50 -14.31 22.46
N LEU A 372 10.24 -14.49 21.16
CA LEU A 372 8.89 -14.57 20.60
C LEU A 372 8.23 -15.95 20.79
N ALA A 373 8.99 -17.04 20.73
CA ALA A 373 8.44 -18.40 20.70
C ALA A 373 7.38 -18.68 21.79
N PRO A 374 7.60 -18.34 23.08
CA PRO A 374 6.61 -18.60 24.13
C PRO A 374 5.28 -17.85 23.97
N LYS A 375 5.23 -16.80 23.14
CA LYS A 375 4.01 -16.01 22.88
C LYS A 375 3.07 -16.71 21.91
N PHE A 376 3.60 -17.50 20.99
CA PHE A 376 2.81 -18.24 20.00
C PHE A 376 2.17 -19.53 20.54
N ASP A 377 2.65 -20.03 21.68
CA ASP A 377 2.09 -21.20 22.37
C ASP A 377 0.83 -20.87 23.20
N GLN A 378 0.52 -19.58 23.36
CA GLN A 378 -0.65 -19.14 24.11
C GLN A 378 -1.93 -19.32 23.29
N SER A 379 -2.98 -19.79 23.95
CA SER A 379 -4.31 -19.91 23.39
C SER A 379 -5.32 -19.46 24.44
N SER A 380 -6.12 -18.45 24.11
CA SER A 380 -7.04 -17.80 25.04
C SER A 380 -8.37 -17.45 24.38
N SER A 381 -9.31 -16.98 25.21
CA SER A 381 -10.53 -16.29 24.80
C SER A 381 -10.67 -15.01 25.64
N PRO A 382 -10.63 -13.80 25.05
CA PRO A 382 -10.46 -13.50 23.62
C PRO A 382 -9.17 -14.05 23.01
N ALA A 383 -9.12 -14.20 21.70
CA ALA A 383 -7.98 -14.78 21.00
C ALA A 383 -6.73 -13.89 21.15
N THR A 384 -5.55 -14.50 21.31
CA THR A 384 -4.27 -13.77 21.26
C THR A 384 -3.98 -13.28 19.85
N PRO A 385 -3.45 -12.05 19.69
CA PRO A 385 -2.96 -11.54 18.40
C PRO A 385 -1.99 -12.48 17.67
N GLU A 386 -1.02 -13.04 18.39
CA GLU A 386 0.01 -13.93 17.86
C GLU A 386 -0.59 -15.19 17.26
N GLY A 387 -1.58 -15.78 17.95
CA GLY A 387 -2.29 -16.97 17.47
C GLY A 387 -3.08 -16.69 16.19
N ILE A 388 -3.70 -15.51 16.07
CA ILE A 388 -4.40 -15.11 14.85
C ILE A 388 -3.41 -14.98 13.67
N VAL A 389 -2.28 -14.29 13.86
CA VAL A 389 -1.26 -14.17 12.79
C VAL A 389 -0.71 -15.54 12.38
N ARG A 390 -0.38 -16.39 13.35
CA ARG A 390 0.08 -17.78 13.11
C ARG A 390 -0.91 -18.56 12.26
N ASP A 391 -2.19 -18.49 12.60
CA ASP A 391 -3.22 -19.26 11.91
C ASP A 391 -3.51 -18.71 10.52
N VAL A 392 -3.48 -17.38 10.31
CA VAL A 392 -3.54 -16.81 8.96
C VAL A 392 -2.35 -17.28 8.11
N ARG A 393 -1.13 -17.29 8.67
CA ARG A 393 0.08 -17.77 7.98
C ARG A 393 -0.01 -19.24 7.60
N LYS A 394 -0.66 -20.06 8.44
CA LYS A 394 -0.85 -21.50 8.19
C LYS A 394 -1.86 -21.77 7.08
N VAL A 395 -2.95 -21.00 7.06
CA VAL A 395 -4.11 -21.27 6.20
C VAL A 395 -4.02 -20.58 4.84
N LEU A 396 -3.47 -19.38 4.78
CA LEU A 396 -3.35 -18.64 3.53
C LEU A 396 -2.30 -19.31 2.63
N PRO A 397 -2.61 -19.62 1.37
CA PRO A 397 -1.63 -20.17 0.43
C PRO A 397 -0.42 -19.24 0.23
N ASP A 398 0.73 -19.79 -0.19
CA ASP A 398 1.94 -19.03 -0.51
C ASP A 398 1.70 -17.97 -1.61
N ASP A 399 0.72 -18.18 -2.49
CA ASP A 399 0.28 -17.23 -3.51
C ASP A 399 -1.00 -16.47 -3.11
N GLY A 400 -1.49 -16.57 -1.88
CA GLY A 400 -2.59 -15.78 -1.39
C GLY A 400 -2.29 -14.27 -1.37
N ILE A 401 -3.33 -13.45 -1.30
CA ILE A 401 -3.25 -12.00 -1.15
C ILE A 401 -3.85 -11.63 0.20
N LEU A 402 -3.01 -11.08 1.07
CA LEU A 402 -3.38 -10.48 2.33
C LEU A 402 -3.55 -8.97 2.12
N VAL A 403 -4.72 -8.43 2.46
CA VAL A 403 -4.97 -6.99 2.41
C VAL A 403 -5.15 -6.49 3.85
N LEU A 404 -4.31 -5.56 4.26
CA LEU A 404 -4.33 -5.03 5.63
C LEU A 404 -4.96 -3.64 5.64
N ASP A 405 -5.95 -3.49 6.51
CA ASP A 405 -6.42 -2.15 6.90
C ASP A 405 -5.48 -1.53 7.92
N VAL A 406 -5.76 -0.32 8.40
CA VAL A 406 -4.90 0.40 9.35
C VAL A 406 -5.39 0.20 10.78
N GLY A 407 -4.48 -0.17 11.70
CA GLY A 407 -4.82 -0.41 13.10
C GLY A 407 -3.77 -1.22 13.87
N ALA A 408 -4.18 -1.80 15.00
CA ALA A 408 -3.30 -2.66 15.79
C ALA A 408 -2.94 -3.96 15.06
N HIS A 409 -3.91 -4.58 14.36
CA HIS A 409 -3.71 -5.77 13.52
C HIS A 409 -2.59 -5.54 12.50
N HIS A 410 -2.58 -4.38 11.83
CA HIS A 410 -1.53 -4.02 10.88
C HIS A 410 -0.13 -4.11 11.50
N ASN A 411 0.07 -3.59 12.71
CA ASN A 411 1.37 -3.67 13.38
C ASN A 411 1.81 -5.11 13.69
N TRP A 412 0.86 -5.99 14.02
CA TRP A 412 1.13 -7.41 14.24
C TRP A 412 1.54 -8.11 12.96
N PHE A 413 0.80 -7.89 11.87
CA PHE A 413 1.13 -8.49 10.59
C PHE A 413 2.42 -7.92 9.99
N VAL A 414 2.69 -6.62 10.05
CA VAL A 414 3.97 -6.07 9.60
C VAL A 414 5.17 -6.69 10.30
N GLN A 415 5.05 -6.99 11.60
CA GLN A 415 6.15 -7.59 12.37
C GLN A 415 6.30 -9.10 12.16
N LEU A 416 5.19 -9.81 11.98
CA LEU A 416 5.16 -11.28 12.07
C LEU A 416 4.74 -11.99 10.77
N TRP A 417 4.34 -11.25 9.73
CA TRP A 417 3.93 -11.83 8.45
C TRP A 417 5.15 -12.22 7.60
N GLU A 418 4.98 -13.28 6.80
CA GLU A 418 6.00 -13.78 5.89
C GLU A 418 5.49 -13.71 4.45
N ALA A 419 5.77 -12.59 3.79
CA ALA A 419 5.39 -12.38 2.40
C ALA A 419 6.30 -13.22 1.47
N ARG A 420 5.71 -14.13 0.69
CA ARG A 420 6.48 -15.02 -0.19
C ARG A 420 6.76 -14.45 -1.55
N ARG A 421 5.97 -13.47 -1.96
CA ARG A 421 5.94 -12.92 -3.31
C ARG A 421 5.60 -11.43 -3.28
N PRO A 422 6.01 -10.67 -4.30
CA PRO A 422 5.58 -9.29 -4.42
C PRO A 422 4.06 -9.21 -4.45
N GLN A 423 3.49 -8.12 -3.94
CA GLN A 423 2.04 -7.85 -4.02
C GLN A 423 1.15 -8.89 -3.32
N ALA A 424 1.73 -9.78 -2.51
CA ALA A 424 0.98 -10.74 -1.69
C ALA A 424 0.52 -10.14 -0.35
N MET A 425 1.07 -8.98 0.03
CA MET A 425 0.70 -8.21 1.21
C MET A 425 0.48 -6.76 0.80
N LEU A 426 -0.77 -6.30 0.88
CA LEU A 426 -1.16 -4.94 0.50
C LEU A 426 -1.45 -4.12 1.75
N ASN A 427 -0.73 -3.01 1.95
CA ASN A 427 -0.89 -2.12 3.10
C ASN A 427 -1.30 -0.71 2.65
N ALA A 428 -2.15 -0.04 3.41
CA ALA A 428 -2.29 1.41 3.35
C ALA A 428 -1.25 2.06 4.27
N PHE A 429 -0.02 2.24 3.78
CA PHE A 429 1.12 2.61 4.63
C PHE A 429 1.44 4.10 4.60
N GLY A 430 1.53 4.70 3.40
CA GLY A 430 1.96 6.09 3.23
C GLY A 430 0.99 7.11 3.83
N PHE A 431 -0.32 6.95 3.59
CA PHE A 431 -1.34 7.84 4.16
C PHE A 431 -2.02 7.27 5.42
N GLY A 432 -2.01 5.94 5.58
CA GLY A 432 -2.74 5.30 6.66
C GLY A 432 -4.28 5.42 6.52
N ALA A 433 -4.81 5.30 5.29
CA ALA A 433 -6.25 5.40 5.06
C ALA A 433 -7.02 4.16 5.55
N MET A 434 -7.75 4.34 6.66
CA MET A 434 -8.68 3.32 7.14
C MET A 434 -9.82 3.10 6.13
N GLY A 435 -10.20 1.84 5.94
CA GLY A 435 -11.17 1.41 4.94
C GLY A 435 -10.54 0.89 3.65
N PHE A 436 -9.22 1.07 3.44
CA PHE A 436 -8.50 0.46 2.33
C PHE A 436 -8.58 -1.07 2.39
N GLY A 437 -8.27 -1.69 3.52
CA GLY A 437 -8.33 -3.15 3.65
C GLY A 437 -9.75 -3.66 3.45
N THR A 438 -10.71 -2.98 4.07
CA THR A 438 -12.14 -3.30 3.97
C THR A 438 -12.65 -3.29 2.53
N SER A 439 -12.35 -2.23 1.75
CA SER A 439 -12.86 -2.06 0.38
C SER A 439 -11.96 -2.67 -0.71
N GLY A 440 -10.64 -2.52 -0.56
CA GLY A 440 -9.64 -2.86 -1.57
C GLY A 440 -9.53 -4.36 -1.85
N VAL A 441 -9.89 -5.22 -0.88
CA VAL A 441 -9.87 -6.68 -1.10
C VAL A 441 -10.75 -7.14 -2.26
N LEU A 442 -11.84 -6.40 -2.56
CA LEU A 442 -12.65 -6.68 -3.74
C LEU A 442 -11.88 -6.40 -5.04
N GLY A 443 -11.14 -5.28 -5.09
CA GLY A 443 -10.28 -4.93 -6.21
C GLY A 443 -9.15 -5.92 -6.42
N ALA A 444 -8.49 -6.34 -5.33
CA ALA A 444 -7.45 -7.37 -5.36
C ALA A 444 -7.98 -8.70 -5.91
N LYS A 445 -9.18 -9.12 -5.48
CA LYS A 445 -9.81 -10.35 -5.98
C LYS A 445 -10.19 -10.27 -7.46
N LEU A 446 -10.65 -9.11 -7.93
CA LEU A 446 -10.92 -8.90 -9.37
C LEU A 446 -9.65 -8.85 -10.22
N ALA A 447 -8.53 -8.38 -9.65
CA ALA A 447 -7.21 -8.40 -10.30
C ALA A 447 -6.63 -9.81 -10.39
N ALA A 448 -6.92 -10.67 -9.40
CA ALA A 448 -6.48 -12.05 -9.36
C ALA A 448 -7.63 -13.03 -8.97
N PRO A 449 -8.54 -13.33 -9.90
CA PRO A 449 -9.74 -14.14 -9.62
C PRO A 449 -9.44 -15.54 -9.05
N GLU A 450 -8.30 -16.13 -9.42
CA GLU A 450 -7.91 -17.47 -8.98
C GLU A 450 -7.22 -17.49 -7.60
N ARG A 451 -6.72 -16.35 -7.11
CA ARG A 451 -5.95 -16.28 -5.86
C ARG A 451 -6.87 -16.06 -4.66
N THR A 452 -6.58 -16.70 -3.53
CA THR A 452 -7.30 -16.45 -2.27
C THR A 452 -6.99 -15.03 -1.79
N CYS A 453 -8.03 -14.24 -1.50
CA CYS A 453 -7.89 -12.87 -0.99
C CYS A 453 -8.53 -12.75 0.39
N VAL A 454 -7.71 -12.42 1.39
CA VAL A 454 -8.14 -12.22 2.78
C VAL A 454 -7.82 -10.79 3.21
N ALA A 455 -8.82 -10.05 3.67
CA ALA A 455 -8.64 -8.78 4.34
C ALA A 455 -8.57 -8.99 5.85
N VAL A 456 -7.56 -8.44 6.52
CA VAL A 456 -7.58 -8.30 7.98
C VAL A 456 -7.81 -6.84 8.30
N VAL A 457 -8.92 -6.56 8.97
CA VAL A 457 -9.43 -5.21 9.17
C VAL A 457 -9.75 -5.00 10.64
N GLY A 458 -9.49 -3.82 11.20
CA GLY A 458 -9.97 -3.50 12.55
C GLY A 458 -11.49 -3.36 12.58
N ASP A 459 -12.12 -3.68 13.70
CA ASP A 459 -13.56 -3.43 13.96
C ASP A 459 -14.00 -2.01 13.58
N GLY A 460 -13.25 -1.00 14.01
CA GLY A 460 -13.60 0.37 13.70
C GLY A 460 -13.33 0.75 12.24
N SER A 461 -12.29 0.21 11.61
CA SER A 461 -12.03 0.43 10.17
C SER A 461 -13.10 -0.23 9.30
N PHE A 462 -13.54 -1.42 9.67
CA PHE A 462 -14.64 -2.11 9.00
C PHE A 462 -15.93 -1.29 9.06
N MET A 463 -16.23 -0.70 10.23
CA MET A 463 -17.40 0.17 10.41
C MET A 463 -17.37 1.47 9.61
N MET A 464 -16.23 1.88 9.04
CA MET A 464 -16.20 3.00 8.10
C MET A 464 -16.83 2.66 6.75
N THR A 465 -16.68 1.41 6.28
CA THR A 465 -17.19 0.97 4.96
C THR A 465 -17.89 -0.40 4.98
N PRO A 466 -18.82 -0.69 5.93
CA PRO A 466 -19.42 -2.02 6.06
C PRO A 466 -20.34 -2.37 4.88
N HIS A 467 -20.80 -1.35 4.14
CA HIS A 467 -21.58 -1.49 2.92
C HIS A 467 -20.81 -2.18 1.77
N VAL A 468 -19.50 -2.40 1.92
CA VAL A 468 -18.70 -3.22 0.99
C VAL A 468 -19.30 -4.63 0.82
N LEU A 469 -19.90 -5.20 1.87
CA LEU A 469 -20.48 -6.53 1.84
C LEU A 469 -21.60 -6.65 0.81
N ALA A 470 -22.44 -5.62 0.67
CA ALA A 470 -23.50 -5.60 -0.33
C ALA A 470 -22.93 -5.65 -1.76
N THR A 471 -21.79 -4.98 -1.98
CA THR A 471 -21.08 -5.02 -3.27
C THR A 471 -20.51 -6.41 -3.52
N ALA A 472 -19.85 -7.01 -2.52
CA ALA A 472 -19.28 -8.34 -2.65
C ALA A 472 -20.33 -9.40 -3.02
N VAL A 473 -21.51 -9.34 -2.39
CA VAL A 473 -22.62 -10.26 -2.64
C VAL A 473 -23.25 -10.02 -4.00
N GLU A 474 -23.55 -8.76 -4.36
CA GLU A 474 -24.14 -8.41 -5.65
C GLU A 474 -23.30 -8.89 -6.84
N TYR A 475 -21.98 -8.73 -6.77
CA TYR A 475 -21.06 -9.12 -7.83
C TYR A 475 -20.42 -10.50 -7.62
N ASN A 476 -20.83 -11.24 -6.58
CA ASN A 476 -20.27 -12.54 -6.19
C ASN A 476 -18.73 -12.55 -6.15
N ILE A 477 -18.12 -11.56 -5.50
CA ILE A 477 -16.66 -11.44 -5.36
C ILE A 477 -16.21 -12.18 -4.10
N PRO A 478 -15.53 -13.33 -4.21
CA PRO A 478 -15.27 -14.20 -3.06
C PRO A 478 -14.03 -13.73 -2.28
N ALA A 479 -14.20 -12.63 -1.55
CA ALA A 479 -13.25 -12.11 -0.59
C ALA A 479 -13.64 -12.54 0.84
N VAL A 480 -12.63 -12.73 1.68
CA VAL A 480 -12.80 -13.04 3.11
C VAL A 480 -12.39 -11.83 3.94
N TRP A 481 -13.24 -11.39 4.87
CA TRP A 481 -12.90 -10.38 5.87
C TRP A 481 -12.67 -11.06 7.21
N VAL A 482 -11.51 -10.84 7.80
CA VAL A 482 -11.23 -11.12 9.21
C VAL A 482 -11.31 -9.79 9.94
N VAL A 483 -12.42 -9.55 10.63
CA VAL A 483 -12.59 -8.39 11.49
C VAL A 483 -11.87 -8.67 12.81
N TRP A 484 -10.78 -7.94 13.03
CA TRP A 484 -10.02 -7.90 14.27
C TRP A 484 -10.78 -7.09 15.31
N ASN A 485 -11.68 -7.76 16.01
CA ASN A 485 -12.60 -7.16 16.96
C ASN A 485 -11.97 -7.06 18.36
N ASN A 486 -11.36 -5.92 18.63
CA ASN A 486 -10.72 -5.60 19.92
C ASN A 486 -11.45 -4.46 20.67
N PHE A 487 -12.67 -4.13 20.21
CA PHE A 487 -13.59 -3.17 20.82
C PHE A 487 -12.99 -1.77 21.00
N GLY A 488 -12.27 -1.27 19.99
CA GLY A 488 -11.78 0.10 20.02
C GLY A 488 -10.68 0.48 19.02
N TRP A 489 -10.37 1.78 19.02
CA TRP A 489 -9.19 2.37 18.42
C TRP A 489 -7.91 2.02 19.20
N THR A 490 -7.61 0.74 19.35
CA THR A 490 -6.56 0.24 20.27
C THR A 490 -5.16 0.76 19.97
N SER A 491 -4.82 1.01 18.70
CA SER A 491 -3.55 1.64 18.36
C SER A 491 -3.44 3.06 18.92
N ILE A 492 -4.54 3.82 18.94
CA ILE A 492 -4.61 5.16 19.54
C ILE A 492 -4.67 5.08 21.06
N ARG A 493 -5.41 4.11 21.61
CA ARG A 493 -5.41 3.83 23.05
C ARG A 493 -4.00 3.61 23.58
N ASP A 494 -3.22 2.76 22.91
CA ASP A 494 -1.84 2.43 23.35
C ASP A 494 -0.88 3.62 23.25
N ILE A 495 -1.13 4.54 22.30
CA ILE A 495 -0.43 5.83 22.23
C ILE A 495 -0.82 6.69 23.43
N GLN A 496 -2.12 6.84 23.74
CA GLN A 496 -2.57 7.64 24.88
C GLN A 496 -2.02 7.10 26.21
N LEU A 497 -2.17 5.80 26.46
CA LEU A 497 -1.68 5.15 27.67
C LEU A 497 -0.17 5.35 27.82
N GLY A 498 0.58 5.21 26.71
CA GLY A 498 2.03 5.35 26.70
C GLY A 498 2.54 6.78 26.87
N MET A 499 1.80 7.79 26.42
CA MET A 499 2.26 9.19 26.38
C MET A 499 1.68 10.05 27.49
N PHE A 500 0.50 9.71 28.01
CA PHE A 500 -0.27 10.57 28.88
C PHE A 500 -0.51 9.97 30.26
N GLN A 501 0.52 9.32 30.84
CA GLN A 501 0.50 8.76 32.20
C GLN A 501 -0.61 7.72 32.40
N GLY A 502 -0.80 6.84 31.42
CA GLY A 502 -1.84 5.81 31.48
C GLY A 502 -3.27 6.34 31.34
N ARG A 503 -3.46 7.60 30.94
CA ARG A 503 -4.80 8.16 30.68
C ARG A 503 -5.34 7.67 29.34
N GLU A 504 -6.65 7.48 29.31
CA GLU A 504 -7.40 7.07 28.13
C GLU A 504 -8.68 7.91 28.01
N LEU A 505 -9.03 8.33 26.79
CA LEU A 505 -10.31 8.93 26.46
C LEU A 505 -10.72 8.62 25.01
N GLY A 506 -11.94 8.10 24.83
CA GLY A 506 -12.61 7.99 23.53
C GLY A 506 -12.01 6.96 22.58
N THR A 507 -11.20 6.02 23.08
CA THR A 507 -10.54 5.02 22.25
C THR A 507 -11.19 3.66 22.30
N LEU A 508 -11.66 3.20 23.46
CA LEU A 508 -12.40 1.95 23.57
C LEU A 508 -13.90 2.19 23.46
N PHE A 509 -14.61 1.22 22.89
CA PHE A 509 -16.04 1.30 22.65
C PHE A 509 -16.80 0.66 23.80
N TYR A 510 -17.72 1.43 24.39
CA TYR A 510 -18.50 1.00 25.54
C TYR A 510 -19.99 1.27 25.37
N LYS A 511 -20.79 0.39 25.96
CA LYS A 511 -22.22 0.58 26.20
C LYS A 511 -22.54 0.08 27.60
N ASP A 512 -23.13 0.94 28.43
CA ASP A 512 -23.52 0.60 29.81
C ASP A 512 -22.37 0.04 30.68
N GLY A 513 -21.13 0.48 30.42
CA GLY A 513 -19.93 0.06 31.15
C GLY A 513 -19.22 -1.17 30.57
N GLU A 514 -19.82 -1.85 29.59
CA GLU A 514 -19.27 -3.05 28.95
C GLU A 514 -18.70 -2.75 27.56
N ARG A 515 -17.69 -3.52 27.12
CA ARG A 515 -17.14 -3.42 25.77
C ARG A 515 -18.23 -3.68 24.74
N TYR A 516 -18.31 -2.81 23.72
CA TYR A 516 -19.40 -2.84 22.76
C TYR A 516 -18.94 -2.69 21.32
N ASN A 517 -19.41 -3.58 20.47
CA ASN A 517 -19.48 -3.43 19.02
C ASN A 517 -20.84 -3.96 18.56
N PRO A 518 -21.34 -3.54 17.38
CA PRO A 518 -22.44 -4.26 16.75
C PRO A 518 -22.00 -5.70 16.42
N ASP A 519 -22.98 -6.60 16.29
CA ASP A 519 -22.70 -7.98 15.87
C ASP A 519 -22.35 -8.00 14.37
N PHE A 520 -21.06 -8.08 14.07
CA PHE A 520 -20.56 -8.04 12.69
C PHE A 520 -21.00 -9.26 11.89
N ALA A 521 -21.14 -10.42 12.53
CA ALA A 521 -21.62 -11.63 11.86
C ALA A 521 -23.10 -11.49 11.46
N MET A 522 -23.95 -10.92 12.32
CA MET A 522 -25.33 -10.59 11.98
C MET A 522 -25.41 -9.53 10.88
N MET A 523 -24.58 -8.49 10.92
CA MET A 523 -24.49 -7.49 9.84
C MET A 523 -24.12 -8.14 8.49
N ALA A 524 -23.16 -9.05 8.50
CA ALA A 524 -22.77 -9.81 7.32
C ALA A 524 -23.90 -10.68 6.77
N ARG A 525 -24.58 -11.44 7.64
CA ARG A 525 -25.75 -12.24 7.23
C ARG A 525 -26.88 -11.37 6.67
N ALA A 526 -27.12 -10.19 7.26
CA ALA A 526 -28.13 -9.25 6.76
C ALA A 526 -27.80 -8.72 5.35
N ALA A 527 -26.52 -8.62 5.00
CA ALA A 527 -26.07 -8.28 3.64
C ALA A 527 -26.04 -9.48 2.67
N GLY A 528 -26.33 -10.70 3.13
CA GLY A 528 -26.25 -11.94 2.33
C GLY A 528 -24.87 -12.59 2.30
N CYS A 529 -23.96 -12.18 3.17
CA CYS A 529 -22.61 -12.74 3.32
C CYS A 529 -22.60 -13.88 4.35
N GLU A 530 -21.85 -14.95 4.10
CA GLU A 530 -21.61 -15.97 5.13
C GLU A 530 -20.79 -15.36 6.27
N ALA A 531 -21.05 -15.80 7.50
CA ALA A 531 -20.38 -15.22 8.66
C ALA A 531 -20.13 -16.17 9.80
N ILE A 532 -19.04 -15.95 10.53
CA ILE A 532 -18.60 -16.76 11.68
C ILE A 532 -18.06 -15.82 12.75
N THR A 533 -18.48 -15.98 14.01
CA THR A 533 -17.85 -15.32 15.15
C THR A 533 -16.88 -16.29 15.81
N VAL A 534 -15.65 -15.84 16.06
CA VAL A 534 -14.58 -16.61 16.71
C VAL A 534 -14.10 -15.83 17.92
N THR A 535 -14.13 -16.46 19.10
CA THR A 535 -13.64 -15.83 20.34
C THR A 535 -12.37 -16.46 20.88
N HIS A 536 -12.01 -17.66 20.43
CA HIS A 536 -10.89 -18.43 20.97
C HIS A 536 -9.91 -18.84 19.85
N ASN A 537 -8.60 -18.73 20.10
CA ASN A 537 -7.58 -19.08 19.08
C ASN A 537 -7.77 -20.48 18.46
N LYS A 538 -8.17 -21.47 19.25
CA LYS A 538 -8.32 -22.87 18.80
C LYS A 538 -9.35 -23.05 17.66
N ASP A 539 -10.31 -22.13 17.55
CA ASP A 539 -11.42 -22.21 16.59
C ASP A 539 -11.13 -21.39 15.31
N PHE A 540 -10.12 -20.51 15.33
CA PHE A 540 -9.86 -19.55 14.26
C PHE A 540 -9.34 -20.20 12.98
N ALA A 541 -8.34 -21.09 13.06
CA ALA A 541 -7.78 -21.75 11.88
C ALA A 541 -8.86 -22.50 11.07
N ALA A 542 -9.73 -23.26 11.74
CA ALA A 542 -10.81 -23.99 11.08
C ALA A 542 -11.86 -23.05 10.46
N ALA A 543 -12.19 -21.94 11.13
CA ALA A 543 -13.09 -20.92 10.57
C ALA A 543 -12.51 -20.26 9.31
N LEU A 544 -11.21 -19.95 9.33
CA LEU A 544 -10.52 -19.38 8.18
C LEU A 544 -10.41 -20.37 7.02
N GLU A 545 -10.06 -21.64 7.29
CA GLU A 545 -10.03 -22.71 6.28
C GLU A 545 -11.39 -22.87 5.60
N HIS A 546 -12.47 -22.85 6.38
CA HIS A 546 -13.82 -22.87 5.84
C HIS A 546 -14.12 -21.66 4.96
N ALA A 547 -13.81 -20.46 5.44
CA ALA A 547 -14.08 -19.21 4.72
C ALA A 547 -13.34 -19.14 3.37
N VAL A 548 -12.07 -19.54 3.32
CA VAL A 548 -11.28 -19.51 2.07
C VAL A 548 -11.73 -20.58 1.06
N GLN A 549 -12.23 -21.74 1.54
CA GLN A 549 -12.71 -22.83 0.67
C GLN A 549 -14.13 -22.60 0.15
N LEU A 550 -14.90 -21.72 0.78
CA LEU A 550 -16.31 -21.48 0.47
C LEU A 550 -16.53 -20.95 -0.96
N GLY A 551 -15.55 -20.21 -1.51
CA GLY A 551 -15.67 -19.58 -2.83
C GLY A 551 -16.79 -18.53 -2.91
N LYS A 552 -17.15 -17.91 -1.78
CA LYS A 552 -18.16 -16.86 -1.65
C LYS A 552 -17.67 -15.77 -0.69
N PRO A 553 -18.26 -14.55 -0.72
CA PRO A 553 -18.02 -13.56 0.32
C PRO A 553 -18.22 -14.16 1.73
N CYS A 554 -17.25 -13.99 2.62
CA CYS A 554 -17.34 -14.49 4.00
C CYS A 554 -16.72 -13.52 5.01
N LEU A 555 -17.36 -13.31 6.16
CA LEU A 555 -16.85 -12.50 7.26
C LEU A 555 -16.59 -13.33 8.52
N ILE A 556 -15.39 -13.22 9.08
CA ILE A 556 -15.01 -13.77 10.37
C ILE A 556 -14.90 -12.61 11.35
N ASP A 557 -15.78 -12.56 12.33
CA ASP A 557 -15.70 -11.65 13.48
C ASP A 557 -14.80 -12.29 14.54
N ALA A 558 -13.52 -11.92 14.57
CA ALA A 558 -12.54 -12.50 15.47
C ALA A 558 -12.34 -11.59 16.68
N HIS A 559 -12.83 -12.00 17.86
CA HIS A 559 -12.58 -11.27 19.10
C HIS A 559 -11.13 -11.46 19.53
N VAL A 560 -10.39 -10.36 19.56
CA VAL A 560 -8.96 -10.36 19.89
C VAL A 560 -8.71 -9.60 21.18
N ASP A 561 -7.84 -10.14 22.02
CA ASP A 561 -7.47 -9.52 23.27
C ASP A 561 -6.82 -8.16 23.00
N SER A 562 -7.49 -7.11 23.49
CA SER A 562 -7.04 -5.74 23.29
C SER A 562 -5.81 -5.42 24.14
N ASP A 563 -5.55 -6.12 25.25
CA ASP A 563 -4.52 -5.75 26.22
C ASP A 563 -3.13 -6.32 25.89
N ILE A 564 -3.06 -7.25 24.93
CA ILE A 564 -1.82 -7.75 24.36
C ILE A 564 -1.33 -6.78 23.26
N ARG A 565 -0.09 -6.30 23.40
CA ARG A 565 0.49 -5.27 22.52
C ARG A 565 1.64 -5.82 21.67
N PRO A 566 1.81 -5.35 20.42
CA PRO A 566 3.00 -5.65 19.64
C PRO A 566 4.25 -5.22 20.41
N VAL A 567 5.36 -5.93 20.22
CA VAL A 567 6.62 -5.62 20.91
C VAL A 567 7.43 -4.66 20.03
N PRO A 568 7.48 -3.34 20.34
CA PRO A 568 8.28 -2.41 19.56
C PRO A 568 9.78 -2.68 19.77
N THR A 569 10.52 -2.75 18.66
CA THR A 569 11.99 -2.94 18.65
C THR A 569 12.74 -1.68 18.22
N GLY A 570 12.00 -0.65 17.78
CA GLY A 570 12.51 0.69 17.51
C GLY A 570 11.75 1.77 18.30
N ALA A 571 12.24 3.01 18.22
CA ALA A 571 11.64 4.15 18.89
C ALA A 571 10.55 4.84 18.06
N SER A 572 9.85 5.77 18.70
CA SER A 572 9.00 6.75 18.04
C SER A 572 8.93 8.03 18.86
N GLN A 573 8.67 9.16 18.20
CA GLN A 573 8.51 10.45 18.84
C GLN A 573 7.41 11.26 18.15
N TYR A 574 6.59 11.94 18.96
CA TYR A 574 5.63 12.94 18.49
C TYR A 574 5.96 14.26 19.19
N PRO A 575 6.78 15.14 18.59
CA PRO A 575 7.15 16.40 19.21
C PRO A 575 5.91 17.22 19.62
N PRO A 576 5.92 17.86 20.79
CA PRO A 576 7.04 18.04 21.73
C PRO A 576 7.20 16.93 22.79
N LEU A 577 6.53 15.78 22.64
CA LEU A 577 6.62 14.69 23.61
C LEU A 577 8.01 14.01 23.57
N PRO A 578 8.47 13.46 24.71
CA PRO A 578 9.74 12.74 24.76
C PRO A 578 9.72 11.50 23.87
N GLU A 579 10.91 11.05 23.47
CA GLU A 579 11.07 9.81 22.72
C GLU A 579 10.56 8.62 23.53
N LYS A 580 9.85 7.70 22.86
CA LYS A 580 9.45 6.42 23.46
C LYS A 580 10.45 5.36 23.06
N THR A 581 11.15 4.81 24.06
CA THR A 581 12.14 3.74 23.86
C THR A 581 11.47 2.43 23.46
N PRO A 582 12.19 1.54 22.74
CA PRO A 582 11.69 0.21 22.40
C PRO A 582 11.43 -0.62 23.65
N ALA A 583 10.56 -1.62 23.52
CA ALA A 583 10.30 -2.62 24.56
C ALA A 583 11.31 -3.77 24.52
N TYR A 584 12.03 -3.92 23.39
CA TYR A 584 13.07 -4.92 23.21
C TYR A 584 14.26 -4.31 22.45
N GLY A 585 15.47 -4.58 22.93
CA GLY A 585 16.70 -3.99 22.41
C GLY A 585 17.00 -2.60 22.98
N GLU A 586 18.23 -2.15 22.81
CA GLU A 586 18.74 -0.87 23.32
C GLU A 586 19.18 0.05 22.18
N ARG A 587 19.32 1.35 22.46
CA ARG A 587 19.84 2.33 21.50
C ARG A 587 21.35 2.10 21.31
N PHE A 588 21.84 2.17 20.07
CA PHE A 588 23.27 2.05 19.75
C PHE A 588 23.74 3.25 18.94
N LEU A 589 24.66 4.03 19.50
CA LEU A 589 25.35 5.12 18.81
C LEU A 589 26.81 4.73 18.59
N PRO A 590 27.32 4.77 17.35
CA PRO A 590 28.75 4.66 17.08
C PRO A 590 29.53 5.74 17.85
N GLU A 591 30.79 5.45 18.19
CA GLU A 591 31.67 6.40 18.90
C GLU A 591 31.76 7.76 18.19
N SER A 592 31.68 7.77 16.85
CA SER A 592 31.68 9.00 16.05
C SER A 592 30.45 9.89 16.24
N ILE A 593 29.34 9.35 16.76
CA ILE A 593 28.13 10.11 17.09
C ILE A 593 28.04 10.36 18.60
N ALA A 594 28.51 9.43 19.44
CA ALA A 594 28.34 9.49 20.89
C ALA A 594 29.15 10.60 21.61
N GLY A 595 30.09 11.25 20.90
CA GLY A 595 30.95 12.31 21.42
C GLY A 595 30.53 13.75 21.06
N GLU A 596 29.47 13.92 20.27
CA GLU A 596 28.80 15.21 19.99
C GLU A 596 27.59 15.40 20.90
#